data_AF-A0AA39PRL9-F1
#
_entry.id   AF-A0AA39PRL9-F1
#
_cell.length_a   1.000
_cell.length_b   1.000
_cell.length_c   1.000
_cell.angle_alpha   90.00
_cell.angle_beta   90.00
_cell.angle_gamma   90.00
#
_symmetry.space_group_name_H-M   'P 1'
#
loop_
_entity.id
_entity.type
_entity.pdbx_description
1 polymer ?
#
loop_
_entity_poly.entity_id
_entity_poly.type
_entity_poly.pdbx_seq_one_letter_code
_entity_poly.pdbx_strand_id
1 'polypeptide(L)'
;MVDSCPVCHFETKSLYSLPCGHIYCKQCVDGMEILDISQLKGSTFKASHCPRCSKVFPRDPLDGNTQSVPHKFRPYLSPVVREIHIDPDNTEKQEKGRLSRQLACLQSKCEYMARQIHEKDLQLDKLNQMVVWRKLPTLHFEVYVLGWVFIFILMLLGMKQIAYILPKPLGAHRACFQGQCFQ
;
A
#
# COMPACT_ATOMS: atom_id res chain seq x y z
N MET A 1 -2.54 -4.16 -25.11
CA MET A 1 -2.71 -5.59 -24.81
C MET A 1 -3.93 -6.04 -25.58
N VAL A 2 -3.73 -6.59 -26.78
CA VAL A 2 -4.79 -7.28 -27.53
C VAL A 2 -4.30 -8.72 -27.66
N ASP A 3 -4.17 -9.37 -26.50
CA ASP A 3 -3.68 -10.75 -26.41
C ASP A 3 -4.85 -11.74 -26.56
N SER A 4 -6.09 -11.22 -26.59
CA SER A 4 -7.32 -11.98 -26.78
C SER A 4 -7.91 -11.74 -28.17
N CYS A 5 -8.36 -12.83 -28.79
CA CYS A 5 -9.07 -12.76 -30.06
C CYS A 5 -10.47 -12.15 -29.89
N PRO A 6 -10.91 -11.20 -30.75
CA PRO A 6 -12.21 -10.56 -30.60
C PRO A 6 -13.41 -11.48 -30.92
N VAL A 7 -13.19 -12.67 -31.49
CA VAL A 7 -14.25 -13.63 -31.84
C VAL A 7 -14.45 -14.67 -30.76
N CYS A 8 -13.35 -15.31 -30.32
CA CYS A 8 -13.42 -16.40 -29.36
C CYS A 8 -13.04 -15.98 -27.94
N HIS A 9 -12.54 -14.75 -27.75
CA HIS A 9 -12.07 -14.19 -26.47
C HIS A 9 -10.96 -15.00 -25.77
N PHE A 10 -10.36 -15.99 -26.45
CA PHE A 10 -9.24 -16.75 -25.92
C PHE A 10 -7.91 -16.05 -26.16
N GLU A 11 -7.01 -16.19 -25.19
CA GLU A 11 -5.60 -15.80 -25.32
C GLU A 11 -4.87 -16.80 -26.21
N THR A 12 -4.36 -16.33 -27.35
CA THR A 12 -3.69 -17.19 -28.33
C THR A 12 -2.36 -16.61 -28.76
N LYS A 13 -1.30 -17.41 -28.70
CA LYS A 13 0.06 -17.01 -29.13
C LYS A 13 0.18 -16.78 -30.64
N SER A 14 -0.75 -17.32 -31.44
CA SER A 14 -0.74 -17.25 -32.90
C SER A 14 -1.88 -16.37 -33.41
N LEU A 15 -1.58 -15.08 -33.55
CA LEU A 15 -2.47 -14.09 -34.13
C LEU A 15 -2.17 -13.91 -35.63
N TYR A 16 -3.23 -13.91 -36.43
CA TYR A 16 -3.18 -13.78 -37.88
C TYR A 16 -3.78 -12.43 -38.26
N SER A 17 -3.03 -11.64 -39.03
CA SER A 17 -3.52 -10.39 -39.60
C SER A 17 -4.18 -10.63 -40.96
N LEU A 18 -5.47 -10.33 -41.08
CA LEU A 18 -6.16 -10.35 -42.37
C LEU A 18 -5.69 -9.18 -43.26
N PRO A 19 -5.88 -9.25 -44.59
CA PRO A 19 -5.52 -8.15 -45.50
C PRO A 19 -6.21 -6.82 -45.22
N CYS A 20 -7.33 -6.85 -44.51
CA CYS A 20 -8.05 -5.66 -44.06
C CYS A 20 -7.43 -5.00 -42.80
N GLY A 21 -6.40 -5.60 -42.21
CA GLY A 21 -5.71 -5.13 -41.00
C GLY A 21 -6.31 -5.64 -39.69
N HIS A 22 -7.42 -6.38 -39.72
CA HIS A 22 -8.01 -6.98 -38.52
C HIS A 22 -7.29 -8.26 -38.11
N ILE A 23 -7.15 -8.47 -36.81
CA ILE A 23 -6.36 -9.54 -36.22
C ILE A 23 -7.28 -10.56 -35.54
N TYR A 24 -7.06 -11.84 -35.80
CA TYR A 24 -7.83 -12.95 -35.24
C TYR A 24 -6.93 -14.13 -34.88
N CYS A 25 -7.43 -15.04 -34.04
CA CYS A 25 -6.76 -16.30 -33.75
C CYS A 25 -6.73 -17.23 -34.97
N LYS A 26 -5.72 -18.11 -35.08
CA LYS A 26 -5.63 -19.10 -36.17
C LYS A 26 -6.93 -19.89 -36.36
N GLN A 27 -7.44 -20.48 -35.27
CA GLN A 27 -8.66 -21.29 -35.27
C GLN A 27 -9.88 -20.50 -35.77
N CYS A 28 -9.91 -19.21 -35.47
CA CYS A 28 -10.99 -18.30 -35.84
C CYS A 28 -10.92 -17.95 -37.33
N VAL A 29 -9.71 -17.79 -37.88
CA VAL A 29 -9.47 -17.60 -39.31
C VAL A 29 -9.82 -18.89 -40.08
N ASP A 30 -9.39 -20.05 -39.58
CA ASP A 30 -9.67 -21.35 -40.18
C ASP A 30 -11.18 -21.69 -40.14
N GLY A 31 -11.87 -21.30 -39.07
CA GLY A 31 -13.31 -21.49 -38.89
C GLY A 31 -14.22 -20.47 -39.58
N MET A 32 -13.68 -19.46 -40.29
CA MET A 32 -14.53 -18.54 -41.05
C MET A 32 -15.30 -19.28 -42.15
N GLU A 33 -16.40 -18.73 -42.62
CA GLU A 33 -17.12 -19.30 -43.77
C GLU A 33 -16.26 -19.22 -45.03
N ILE A 34 -16.22 -20.31 -45.80
CA ILE A 34 -15.51 -20.39 -47.08
C ILE A 34 -16.52 -20.10 -48.18
N LEU A 35 -16.24 -19.08 -48.99
CA LEU A 35 -16.93 -18.81 -50.23
C LEU A 35 -16.13 -19.42 -51.38
N ASP A 36 -16.77 -20.34 -52.09
CA ASP A 36 -16.28 -20.85 -53.36
C ASP A 36 -16.61 -19.82 -54.46
N ILE A 37 -15.59 -19.12 -54.96
CA ILE A 37 -15.72 -18.18 -56.09
C ILE A 37 -15.46 -18.90 -57.43
N SER A 38 -15.76 -20.20 -57.49
CA SER A 38 -15.58 -21.04 -58.67
C SER A 38 -16.60 -20.68 -59.77
N GLN A 39 -16.33 -19.62 -60.52
CA GLN A 39 -17.03 -19.28 -61.77
C GLN A 39 -16.08 -19.06 -62.96
N LEU A 40 -14.77 -19.25 -62.80
CA LEU A 40 -13.80 -19.06 -63.87
C LEU A 40 -12.91 -20.30 -64.02
N LYS A 41 -13.17 -21.06 -65.10
CA LYS A 41 -12.27 -22.01 -65.77
C LYS A 41 -11.42 -22.90 -64.84
N GLY A 42 -12.05 -23.88 -64.18
CA GLY A 42 -11.38 -25.09 -63.71
C GLY A 42 -10.50 -24.97 -62.46
N SER A 43 -10.40 -23.80 -61.82
CA SER A 43 -9.74 -23.64 -60.51
C SER A 43 -10.76 -23.32 -59.42
N THR A 44 -10.82 -24.15 -58.38
CA THR A 44 -11.57 -23.88 -57.15
C THR A 44 -10.82 -22.81 -56.35
N PHE A 45 -11.33 -21.59 -56.30
CA PHE A 45 -10.74 -20.50 -55.52
C PHE A 45 -11.59 -20.22 -54.28
N LYS A 46 -11.00 -20.43 -53.11
CA LYS A 46 -11.64 -20.21 -51.81
C LYS A 46 -11.32 -18.82 -51.28
N ALA A 47 -12.36 -18.11 -50.91
CA ALA A 47 -12.28 -16.82 -50.24
C ALA A 47 -13.08 -16.83 -48.94
N SER A 48 -12.89 -15.82 -48.10
CA SER A 48 -13.67 -15.64 -46.88
C SER A 48 -13.89 -14.15 -46.60
N HIS A 49 -14.86 -13.85 -45.75
CA HIS A 49 -15.16 -12.48 -45.32
C HIS A 49 -14.60 -12.19 -43.95
N CYS A 50 -14.11 -10.96 -43.76
CA CYS A 50 -13.75 -10.47 -42.43
C CYS A 50 -15.02 -10.23 -41.60
N PRO A 51 -15.14 -10.79 -40.37
CA PRO A 51 -16.30 -10.58 -39.51
C PRO A 51 -16.56 -9.12 -39.12
N ARG A 52 -15.53 -8.27 -39.16
CA ARG A 52 -15.60 -6.89 -38.66
C ARG A 52 -15.90 -5.85 -39.75
N CYS A 53 -15.46 -6.10 -40.99
CA CYS A 53 -15.64 -5.14 -42.08
C CYS A 53 -16.19 -5.76 -43.37
N SER A 54 -16.53 -7.05 -43.33
CA SER A 54 -17.11 -7.82 -44.45
C SER A 54 -16.27 -7.86 -45.74
N LYS A 55 -15.04 -7.33 -45.71
CA LYS A 55 -14.11 -7.39 -46.86
C LYS A 55 -13.74 -8.84 -47.18
N VAL A 56 -13.83 -9.18 -48.46
CA VAL A 56 -13.47 -10.50 -48.99
C VAL A 56 -11.95 -10.60 -49.11
N PHE A 57 -11.37 -11.70 -48.67
CA PHE A 57 -9.96 -11.99 -48.83
C PHE A 57 -9.74 -13.44 -49.30
N PRO A 58 -8.64 -13.70 -50.04
CA PRO A 58 -8.32 -15.05 -50.51
C PRO A 58 -7.78 -15.92 -49.38
N ARG A 59 -8.14 -17.22 -49.39
CA ARG A 59 -7.66 -18.19 -48.39
C ARG A 59 -6.70 -19.23 -48.91
N ASP A 60 -6.77 -19.57 -50.19
CA ASP A 60 -5.91 -20.61 -50.75
C ASP A 60 -4.45 -20.14 -50.88
N PRO A 61 -3.47 -20.99 -50.50
CA PRO A 61 -2.09 -20.79 -50.88
C PRO A 61 -1.99 -20.85 -52.41
N LEU A 62 -1.43 -19.80 -52.99
CA LEU A 62 -1.26 -19.70 -54.43
C LEU A 62 -0.17 -20.68 -54.85
N ASP A 63 -0.54 -21.89 -55.24
CA ASP A 63 0.36 -22.82 -55.91
C ASP A 63 0.73 -22.26 -57.29
N GLY A 64 1.75 -21.39 -57.28
CA GLY A 64 2.62 -21.05 -58.41
C GLY A 64 2.03 -20.28 -59.59
N ASN A 65 0.71 -20.29 -59.82
CA ASN A 65 0.12 -19.70 -61.02
C ASN A 65 -0.75 -18.48 -60.70
N THR A 66 -0.11 -17.32 -60.60
CA THR A 66 -0.73 -16.00 -60.40
C THR A 66 -1.75 -15.60 -61.49
N GLN A 67 -1.82 -16.35 -62.59
CA GLN A 67 -2.78 -16.10 -63.69
C GLN A 67 -4.21 -16.60 -63.40
N SER A 68 -4.40 -17.58 -62.50
CA SER A 68 -5.73 -18.08 -62.13
C SER A 68 -6.46 -17.18 -61.12
N VAL A 69 -5.77 -16.19 -60.57
CA VAL A 69 -6.32 -15.30 -59.55
C VAL A 69 -7.12 -14.16 -60.18
N PRO A 70 -8.39 -13.96 -59.78
CA PRO A 70 -9.18 -12.81 -60.22
C PRO A 70 -8.45 -11.48 -59.98
N HIS A 71 -8.55 -10.54 -60.93
CA HIS A 71 -7.82 -9.27 -60.89
C HIS A 71 -7.99 -8.49 -59.56
N LYS A 72 -9.19 -8.58 -58.96
CA LYS A 72 -9.52 -7.98 -57.66
C LYS A 72 -8.68 -8.49 -56.48
N PHE A 73 -8.08 -9.66 -56.59
CA PHE A 73 -7.29 -10.27 -55.51
C PHE A 73 -5.77 -10.22 -55.74
N ARG A 74 -5.32 -9.77 -56.92
CA ARG A 74 -3.89 -9.61 -57.25
C ARG A 74 -3.10 -8.73 -56.27
N PRO A 75 -3.65 -7.62 -55.74
CA PRO A 75 -2.92 -6.80 -54.75
C PRO A 75 -2.64 -7.53 -53.42
N TYR A 76 -3.34 -8.62 -53.13
CA TYR A 76 -3.19 -9.35 -51.89
C TYR A 76 -2.17 -10.50 -52.00
N LEU A 77 -1.65 -10.83 -53.18
CA LEU A 77 -0.82 -12.04 -53.40
C LEU A 77 0.60 -11.96 -52.82
N SER A 78 1.04 -10.79 -52.34
CA SER A 78 2.23 -10.67 -51.47
C SER A 78 1.80 -10.80 -50.02
N PRO A 79 2.53 -11.57 -49.19
CA PRO A 79 1.95 -12.50 -48.21
C PRO A 79 0.68 -11.95 -47.54
N VAL A 80 -0.45 -12.54 -47.93
CA VAL A 80 -1.83 -12.18 -47.54
C VAL A 80 -2.01 -12.18 -46.02
N VAL A 81 -1.22 -12.96 -45.29
CA VAL A 81 -1.31 -13.07 -43.85
C VAL A 81 0.08 -13.09 -43.23
N ARG A 82 0.38 -12.09 -42.41
CA ARG A 82 1.56 -12.11 -41.55
C ARG A 82 1.14 -12.75 -40.23
N GLU A 83 1.70 -13.92 -39.94
CA GLU A 83 1.64 -14.50 -38.60
C GLU A 83 2.39 -13.56 -37.66
N ILE A 84 1.68 -13.00 -36.69
CA ILE A 84 2.27 -12.14 -35.67
C ILE A 84 2.66 -13.07 -34.53
N HIS A 85 3.95 -13.37 -34.44
CA HIS A 85 4.50 -14.07 -33.28
C HIS A 85 4.68 -13.05 -32.15
N ILE A 86 3.77 -13.07 -31.18
CA ILE A 86 3.98 -12.37 -29.91
C ILE A 86 4.90 -13.28 -29.09
N ASP A 87 6.18 -12.92 -29.03
CA ASP A 87 7.15 -13.59 -28.18
C ASP A 87 6.96 -13.11 -26.73
N PRO A 88 6.38 -13.94 -25.82
CA PRO A 88 6.05 -13.52 -24.47
C PRO A 88 7.29 -13.26 -23.61
N ASP A 89 8.43 -13.88 -23.93
CA ASP A 89 9.65 -13.83 -23.11
C ASP A 89 10.29 -12.43 -23.10
N ASN A 90 10.14 -11.67 -24.18
CA ASN A 90 10.68 -10.32 -24.27
C ASN A 90 9.84 -9.31 -23.46
N THR A 91 8.51 -9.46 -23.46
CA THR A 91 7.57 -8.65 -22.65
C THR A 91 7.74 -8.91 -21.17
N GLU A 92 7.82 -10.18 -20.76
CA GLU A 92 8.01 -10.54 -19.34
C GLU A 92 9.35 -10.04 -18.80
N LYS A 93 10.44 -10.14 -19.59
CA LYS A 93 11.76 -9.64 -19.21
C LYS A 93 11.77 -8.11 -19.10
N GLN A 94 11.06 -7.41 -19.99
CA GLN A 94 10.94 -5.95 -19.94
C GLN A 94 10.10 -5.49 -18.75
N GLU A 95 8.98 -6.14 -18.48
CA GLU A 95 8.11 -5.85 -17.34
C GLU A 95 8.80 -6.14 -16.01
N LYS A 96 9.47 -7.29 -15.87
CA LYS A 96 10.27 -7.63 -14.69
C LYS A 96 11.37 -6.58 -14.43
N GLY A 97 12.00 -6.08 -15.49
CA GLY A 97 12.95 -4.97 -15.40
C GLY A 97 12.32 -3.66 -14.91
N ARG A 98 11.12 -3.30 -15.37
CA ARG A 98 10.38 -2.12 -14.89
C ARG A 98 9.96 -2.29 -13.44
N LEU A 99 9.41 -3.45 -13.08
CA LEU A 99 8.92 -3.77 -11.73
C LEU A 99 10.06 -3.72 -10.71
N SER A 100 11.22 -4.30 -11.05
CA SER A 100 12.42 -4.28 -10.20
C SER A 100 12.90 -2.85 -9.90
N ARG A 101 12.89 -1.96 -10.90
CA ARG A 101 13.24 -0.54 -10.70
C ARG A 101 12.23 0.19 -9.81
N GLN A 102 10.94 -0.11 -9.97
CA GLN A 102 9.89 0.47 -9.12
C GLN A 102 10.06 0.02 -7.67
N LEU A 103 10.33 -1.27 -7.43
CA LEU A 103 10.59 -1.80 -6.09
C LEU A 103 11.80 -1.14 -5.43
N ALA A 104 12.92 -0.98 -6.16
CA ALA A 104 14.11 -0.30 -5.63
C ALA A 104 13.82 1.19 -5.28
N CYS A 105 13.02 1.87 -6.11
CA CYS A 105 12.60 3.24 -5.85
C CYS A 105 11.66 3.35 -4.63
N LEU A 106 10.72 2.42 -4.49
CA LEU A 106 9.85 2.37 -3.30
C LEU A 106 10.62 2.05 -2.04
N GLN A 107 11.54 1.09 -2.08
CA GLN A 107 12.35 0.70 -0.93
C GLN A 107 13.18 1.87 -0.42
N SER A 108 13.85 2.61 -1.31
CA SER A 108 14.61 3.80 -0.90
C SER A 108 13.71 4.90 -0.30
N LYS A 109 12.49 5.09 -0.82
CA LYS A 109 11.50 6.00 -0.20
C LYS A 109 11.07 5.54 1.19
N CYS A 110 10.81 4.25 1.37
CA CYS A 110 10.46 3.70 2.69
C CYS A 110 11.60 3.90 3.70
N GLU A 111 12.84 3.63 3.31
CA GLU A 111 14.03 3.86 4.16
C GLU A 111 14.22 5.34 4.51
N TYR A 112 13.94 6.25 3.57
CA TYR A 112 13.97 7.68 3.82
C TYR A 112 12.88 8.11 4.82
N MET A 113 11.64 7.63 4.65
CA MET A 113 10.56 7.94 5.59
C MET A 113 10.81 7.34 6.98
N ALA A 114 11.37 6.14 7.06
CA ALA A 114 11.74 5.53 8.33
C ALA A 114 12.78 6.38 9.09
N ARG A 115 13.75 6.96 8.38
CA ARG A 115 14.72 7.91 8.98
C ARG A 115 14.04 9.18 9.50
N GLN A 116 13.09 9.72 8.74
CA GLN A 116 12.31 10.90 9.17
C GLN A 116 11.48 10.62 10.43
N ILE A 117 10.83 9.45 10.49
CA ILE A 117 10.07 9.03 11.69
C ILE A 117 11.00 8.94 12.89
N HIS A 118 12.15 8.26 12.74
CA HIS A 118 13.12 8.12 13.83
C HIS A 118 13.64 9.48 14.35
N GLU A 119 13.88 10.44 13.45
CA GLU A 119 14.29 11.79 13.84
C GLU A 119 13.18 12.51 14.63
N LYS A 120 11.92 12.35 14.21
CA LYS A 120 10.77 12.96 14.91
C LYS A 120 10.52 12.32 16.26
N ASP A 121 10.68 11.01 16.39
CA ASP A 121 10.60 10.30 17.67
C ASP A 121 11.67 10.80 18.64
N LEU A 122 12.91 10.99 18.17
CA LEU A 122 13.98 11.56 18.99
C LEU A 122 13.66 13.00 19.44
N GLN A 123 13.04 13.81 18.58
CA GLN A 123 12.59 15.14 18.96
C GLN A 123 11.47 15.08 20.01
N LEU A 124 10.54 14.14 19.86
CA LEU A 124 9.44 13.93 20.80
C LEU A 124 9.97 13.50 22.17
N ASP A 125 10.94 12.59 22.22
CA ASP A 125 11.58 12.15 23.47
C ASP A 125 12.30 13.30 24.19
N LYS A 126 13.01 14.16 23.46
CA LYS A 126 13.62 15.38 24.03
C LYS A 126 12.55 16.29 24.63
N LEU A 127 11.43 16.48 23.93
CA LEU A 127 10.33 17.32 24.42
C LEU A 127 9.68 16.72 25.66
N ASN A 128 9.39 15.42 25.65
CA ASN A 128 8.85 14.67 26.78
C ASN A 128 9.75 14.76 27.99
N GLN A 129 11.07 14.59 27.80
CA GLN A 129 12.05 14.74 28.87
C GLN A 129 11.97 16.15 29.49
N MET A 130 11.94 17.22 28.68
CA MET A 130 11.77 18.59 29.19
C MET A 130 10.47 18.80 29.98
N VAL A 131 9.35 18.22 29.53
CA VAL A 131 8.05 18.33 30.21
C VAL A 131 8.06 17.59 31.55
N VAL A 132 8.64 16.38 31.59
CA VAL A 132 8.79 15.59 32.82
C VAL A 132 9.62 16.35 33.86
N TRP A 133 10.76 16.92 33.46
CA TRP A 133 11.60 17.73 34.37
C TRP A 133 10.91 19.00 34.86
N ARG A 134 9.99 19.61 34.08
CA ARG A 134 9.19 20.74 34.56
C ARG A 134 8.12 20.36 35.57
N LYS A 135 7.57 19.13 35.50
CA LYS A 135 6.48 18.67 36.39
C LYS A 135 6.96 17.98 37.67
N LEU A 136 8.19 17.47 37.70
CA LEU A 136 8.75 16.80 38.89
C LEU A 136 8.85 17.71 40.14
N PRO A 137 9.31 18.97 40.06
CA PRO A 137 9.44 19.84 41.22
C PRO A 137 8.09 20.19 41.87
N THR A 138 7.04 20.34 41.05
CA THR A 138 5.70 20.68 41.51
C THR A 138 5.06 19.55 42.34
N LEU A 139 5.30 18.29 41.98
CA LEU A 139 4.80 17.14 42.75
C LEU A 139 5.57 16.94 44.05
N HIS A 140 6.89 17.15 44.03
CA HIS A 140 7.70 17.01 45.24
C HIS A 140 7.37 18.09 46.28
N PHE A 141 7.04 19.32 45.84
CA PHE A 141 6.62 20.40 46.72
C PHE A 141 5.26 20.12 47.39
N GLU A 142 4.26 19.66 46.63
CA GLU A 142 2.94 19.28 47.16
C GLU A 142 3.02 18.18 48.23
N VAL A 143 3.76 17.10 47.96
CA VAL A 143 3.90 15.99 48.91
C VAL A 143 4.69 16.41 50.15
N TYR A 144 5.73 17.24 49.99
CA TYR A 144 6.51 17.73 51.12
C TYR A 144 5.67 18.64 52.03
N VAL A 145 4.93 19.61 51.45
CA VAL A 145 4.06 20.51 52.22
C VAL A 145 2.96 19.75 52.95
N LEU A 146 2.29 18.81 52.27
CA LEU A 146 1.27 17.96 52.91
C LEU A 146 1.84 17.09 54.02
N GLY A 147 3.04 16.54 53.84
CA GLY A 147 3.76 15.79 54.87
C GLY A 147 4.06 16.62 56.12
N TRP A 148 4.54 17.85 55.94
CA TRP A 148 4.80 18.76 57.07
C TRP A 148 3.53 19.21 57.78
N VAL A 149 2.47 19.51 57.04
CA VAL A 149 1.15 19.85 57.62
C VAL A 149 0.63 18.68 58.45
N PHE A 150 0.75 17.44 57.95
CA PHE A 150 0.32 16.25 58.69
C PHE A 150 1.12 16.04 59.98
N ILE A 151 2.45 16.19 59.94
CA ILE A 151 3.31 16.13 61.14
C ILE A 151 2.92 17.22 62.14
N PHE A 152 2.64 18.43 61.68
CA PHE A 152 2.25 19.54 62.53
C PHE A 152 0.90 19.28 63.21
N ILE A 153 -0.07 18.71 62.50
CA ILE A 153 -1.36 18.29 63.06
C ILE A 153 -1.16 17.23 64.14
N LEU A 154 -0.33 16.20 63.89
CA LEU A 154 -0.03 15.17 64.88
C LEU A 154 0.63 15.74 66.14
N MET A 155 1.57 16.69 65.98
CA MET A 155 2.19 17.41 67.09
C MET A 155 1.16 18.17 67.93
N LEU A 156 0.24 18.90 67.29
CA LEU A 156 -0.83 19.63 67.99
C LEU A 156 -1.79 18.69 68.73
N LEU A 157 -2.15 17.56 68.11
CA LEU A 157 -3.00 16.54 68.73
C LEU A 157 -2.29 15.86 69.90
N GLY A 158 -0.98 15.57 69.77
CA GLY A 158 -0.15 15.02 70.85
C GLY A 158 0.01 15.99 72.03
N MET A 159 0.20 17.28 71.75
CA MET A 159 0.26 18.30 72.81
C MET A 159 -1.06 18.46 73.57
N LYS A 160 -2.21 18.29 72.89
CA LYS A 160 -3.52 18.24 73.58
C LYS A 160 -3.63 17.05 74.52
N GLN A 161 -3.16 15.86 74.13
CA GLN A 161 -3.14 14.68 75.01
C GLN A 161 -2.29 14.93 76.26
N ILE A 162 -1.14 15.59 76.12
CA ILE A 162 -0.24 15.92 77.24
C ILE A 162 -0.89 16.94 78.20
N ALA A 163 -1.63 17.92 77.68
CA ALA A 163 -2.34 18.90 78.51
C ALA A 163 -3.47 18.28 79.38
N TYR A 164 -4.08 17.17 78.94
CA TYR A 164 -5.08 16.44 79.73
C TYR A 164 -4.50 15.57 80.85
N ILE A 165 -3.19 15.30 80.82
CA ILE A 165 -2.50 14.44 81.81
C ILE A 165 -1.81 15.28 82.91
N LEU A 166 -1.69 16.61 82.76
CA LEU A 166 -1.15 17.44 83.83
C LEU A 166 -2.08 17.45 85.06
N PRO A 167 -1.64 16.94 86.23
CA PRO A 167 -2.44 16.99 87.43
C PRO A 167 -2.64 18.45 87.86
N LYS A 168 -3.88 18.79 88.24
CA LYS A 168 -4.26 20.07 88.84
C LYS A 168 -3.24 20.46 89.92
N PRO A 169 -2.75 21.71 89.96
CA PRO A 169 -1.83 22.14 91.01
C PRO A 169 -2.53 21.98 92.37
N LEU A 170 -1.97 21.07 93.19
CA LEU A 170 -2.35 20.87 94.58
C LEU A 170 -2.23 22.21 95.31
N GLY A 171 -3.35 22.61 95.93
CA GLY A 171 -3.46 23.82 96.73
C GLY A 171 -2.39 23.88 97.82
N ALA A 172 -1.84 25.08 97.97
CA ALA A 172 -0.80 25.44 98.91
C ALA A 172 -1.11 25.02 100.34
N HIS A 173 -0.31 24.10 100.89
CA HIS A 173 -0.21 23.88 102.33
C HIS A 173 0.66 25.00 102.92
N ARG A 174 0.03 25.97 103.59
CA ARG A 174 0.73 26.95 104.44
C ARG A 174 1.28 26.23 105.67
N ALA A 175 2.59 26.02 105.71
CA ALA A 175 3.31 25.78 106.96
C ALA A 175 3.70 27.15 107.56
N CYS A 176 3.01 27.56 108.62
CA CYS A 176 3.45 28.63 109.51
C CYS A 176 4.40 28.02 110.54
N PHE A 177 5.68 28.38 110.52
CA PHE A 177 6.64 28.03 111.55
C PHE A 177 7.52 29.24 111.88
N GLN A 178 7.47 29.65 113.15
CA GLN A 178 8.40 30.51 113.93
C GLN A 178 8.70 31.91 113.36
N GLY A 179 8.54 33.02 114.09
CA GLY A 179 8.74 33.25 115.52
C GLY A 179 9.89 34.24 115.72
N GLN A 180 9.68 35.23 116.61
CA GLN A 180 10.61 36.25 117.14
C GLN A 180 10.72 37.56 116.33
N CYS A 181 10.89 38.77 116.89
CA CYS A 181 10.68 39.46 118.18
C CYS A 181 11.25 40.89 117.99
N PHE A 182 10.92 41.83 118.90
CA PHE A 182 11.43 43.22 119.05
C PHE A 182 10.89 44.24 118.03
N GLN A 183 10.42 45.44 118.40
CA GLN A 183 10.72 46.30 119.57
C GLN A 183 9.51 47.20 119.89
#